data_AF-A0A954XBS1-F1
#
_entry.id   AF-A0A954XBS1-F1
#
_cell.length_a   1.000
_cell.length_b   1.000
_cell.length_c   1.000
_cell.angle_alpha   90.00
_cell.angle_beta   90.00
_cell.angle_gamma   90.00
#
_symmetry.space_group_name_H-M   'P 1'
#
loop_
_entity.id
_entity.type
_entity.pdbx_description
1 polymer ?
#
loop_
_entity_poly.entity_id
_entity_poly.type
_entity_poly.pdbx_seq_one_letter_code
_entity_poly.pdbx_strand_id
1 'polypeptide(L)'
;MTSEIPESSDSSKAESASPAIAQCGFCGQGQLHVWRCENCSAIVAICDECELIWNDTVAVYRDPTIASDASYPRCPQCQAENGAWQRVR
;
A
#
# COMPACT_ATOMS: atom_id res chain seq x y z
N MET A 1 11.35 15.64 48.61
CA MET A 1 11.68 14.86 47.41
C MET A 1 10.54 13.89 47.19
N THR A 2 9.49 14.34 46.49
CA THR A 2 8.37 13.48 46.05
C THR A 2 8.54 13.40 44.54
N SER A 3 8.99 12.24 44.08
CA SER A 3 9.00 11.87 42.67
C SER A 3 7.76 11.02 42.46
N GLU A 4 6.78 11.56 41.76
CA GLU A 4 5.61 10.80 41.31
C GLU A 4 5.56 10.83 39.79
N ILE A 5 5.16 9.68 39.27
CA ILE A 5 5.44 9.10 37.95
C ILE A 5 4.50 9.71 36.90
N PRO A 6 4.96 10.00 35.65
CA PRO A 6 4.03 10.35 34.58
C PRO A 6 3.32 9.09 34.05
N GLU A 7 2.00 9.04 34.22
CA GLU A 7 1.11 8.11 33.54
C GLU A 7 1.15 8.37 32.03
N SER A 8 2.00 7.63 31.33
CA SER A 8 2.03 7.63 29.87
C SER A 8 0.91 6.72 29.38
N SER A 9 -0.27 7.31 29.22
CA SER A 9 -1.39 6.69 28.52
C SER A 9 -1.04 6.63 27.03
N ASP A 10 -0.33 5.58 26.63
CA ASP A 10 -0.11 5.24 25.23
C ASP A 10 -1.45 4.79 24.62
N SER A 11 -2.23 5.78 24.19
CA SER A 11 -3.35 5.56 23.28
C SER A 11 -2.79 5.25 21.91
N SER A 12 -2.25 4.06 21.74
CA SER A 12 -2.08 3.42 20.44
C SER A 12 -3.46 3.18 19.85
N LYS A 13 -4.06 4.27 19.32
CA LYS A 13 -5.19 4.22 18.40
C LYS A 13 -4.73 3.31 17.28
N ALA A 14 -5.29 2.11 17.22
CA ALA A 14 -5.11 1.19 16.11
C ALA A 14 -5.71 1.86 14.86
N GLU A 15 -4.92 2.76 14.27
CA GLU A 15 -5.18 3.32 12.97
C GLU A 15 -5.22 2.12 12.04
N SER A 16 -6.41 1.80 11.57
CA SER A 16 -6.69 0.54 10.87
C SER A 16 -5.94 0.58 9.54
N ALA A 17 -4.67 0.19 9.57
CA ALA A 17 -3.84 0.07 8.39
C ALA A 17 -4.52 -0.92 7.47
N SER A 18 -4.84 -0.50 6.25
CA SER A 18 -5.36 -1.40 5.22
C SER A 18 -4.47 -2.64 5.14
N PRO A 19 -5.05 -3.85 5.14
CA PRO A 19 -4.26 -5.08 5.18
C PRO A 19 -3.30 -5.14 3.99
N ALA A 20 -2.08 -5.62 4.24
CA ALA A 20 -1.15 -5.99 3.18
C ALA A 20 -1.64 -7.29 2.54
N ILE A 21 -1.50 -7.41 1.22
CA ILE A 21 -1.81 -8.65 0.50
C ILE A 21 -0.59 -9.56 0.39
N ALA A 22 0.62 -9.01 0.35
CA ALA A 22 1.87 -9.77 0.34
C ALA A 22 3.08 -8.87 0.66
N GLN A 23 4.21 -9.46 0.99
CA GLN A 23 5.51 -8.76 0.94
C GLN A 23 5.93 -8.61 -0.53
N CYS A 24 6.52 -7.46 -0.89
CA CYS A 24 6.99 -7.21 -2.25
C CYS A 24 8.13 -8.16 -2.61
N GLY A 25 7.93 -9.03 -3.60
CA GLY A 25 8.95 -9.97 -4.08
C GLY A 25 10.08 -9.30 -4.88
N PHE A 26 9.91 -8.04 -5.28
CA PHE A 26 10.90 -7.31 -6.08
C PHE A 26 11.97 -6.62 -5.21
N CYS A 27 11.54 -5.81 -4.23
CA CYS A 27 12.49 -5.15 -3.31
C CYS A 27 12.76 -5.96 -2.04
N GLY A 28 11.90 -6.91 -1.68
CA GLY A 28 12.02 -7.71 -0.46
C GLY A 28 11.80 -6.94 0.84
N GLN A 29 11.43 -5.66 0.77
CA GLN A 29 11.31 -4.78 1.95
C GLN A 29 9.87 -4.29 2.17
N GLY A 30 9.24 -3.76 1.13
CA GLY A 30 7.90 -3.17 1.22
C GLY A 30 6.76 -4.18 1.29
N GLN A 31 5.59 -3.68 1.68
CA GLN A 31 4.32 -4.38 1.65
C GLN A 31 3.50 -3.96 0.42
N LEU A 32 2.83 -4.94 -0.18
CA LEU A 32 1.90 -4.72 -1.28
C LEU A 32 0.51 -4.47 -0.72
N HIS A 33 -0.10 -3.36 -1.15
CA HIS A 33 -1.45 -3.00 -0.75
C HIS A 33 -2.35 -2.80 -1.95
N VAL A 34 -3.65 -3.01 -1.77
CA VAL A 34 -4.64 -2.77 -2.81
C VAL A 34 -5.01 -1.28 -2.84
N TRP A 35 -4.94 -0.70 -4.02
CA TRP A 35 -5.32 0.68 -4.29
C TRP A 35 -6.35 0.73 -5.41
N ARG A 36 -7.19 1.75 -5.35
CA ARG A 36 -8.17 2.08 -6.37
C ARG A 36 -7.81 3.42 -7.00
N CYS A 37 -7.79 3.48 -8.32
CA CYS A 37 -7.68 4.73 -9.04
C CYS A 37 -9.01 5.51 -8.91
N GLU A 38 -9.00 6.74 -8.42
CA GLU A 38 -10.18 7.59 -8.29
C GLU A 38 -10.76 8.02 -9.65
N ASN A 39 -9.93 8.12 -10.68
CA ASN A 39 -10.35 8.57 -12.01
C ASN A 39 -11.07 7.48 -12.81
N CYS A 40 -10.55 6.25 -12.82
CA CYS A 40 -11.07 5.16 -13.65
C CYS A 40 -11.55 3.94 -12.85
N SER A 41 -11.47 4.00 -11.51
CA SER A 41 -11.82 2.88 -10.61
C SER A 41 -10.98 1.61 -10.78
N ALA A 42 -9.88 1.64 -11.53
CA ALA A 42 -8.96 0.51 -11.65
C ALA A 42 -8.44 0.09 -10.27
N ILE A 43 -8.45 -1.22 -10.01
CA ILE A 43 -7.90 -1.81 -8.78
C ILE A 43 -6.53 -2.38 -9.10
N VAL A 44 -5.52 -1.99 -8.33
CA VAL A 44 -4.12 -2.42 -8.53
C VAL A 44 -3.48 -2.73 -7.19
N ALA A 45 -2.38 -3.47 -7.20
CA ALA A 45 -1.48 -3.58 -6.06
C ALA A 45 -0.35 -2.55 -6.21
N ILE A 46 0.02 -1.85 -5.14
CA ILE A 46 1.15 -0.92 -5.11
C ILE A 46 2.03 -1.25 -3.90
N CYS A 47 3.35 -1.30 -4.13
CA CYS A 47 4.35 -1.40 -3.06
C CYS A 47 4.53 -0.05 -2.37
N ASP A 48 4.53 -0.03 -1.04
CA ASP A 48 4.76 1.19 -0.24
C ASP A 48 6.21 1.69 -0.23
N GLU A 49 7.18 0.84 -0.56
CA GLU A 49 8.61 1.21 -0.60
C GLU A 49 9.14 1.51 -2.00
N CYS A 50 8.95 0.59 -2.96
CA CYS A 50 9.50 0.73 -4.31
C CYS A 50 8.49 1.23 -5.35
N GLU A 51 7.25 1.48 -4.92
CA GLU A 51 6.23 2.14 -5.73
C GLU A 51 5.87 1.45 -7.07
N LEU A 52 6.25 0.18 -7.23
CA LEU A 52 5.83 -0.64 -8.37
C LEU A 52 4.34 -0.97 -8.30
N ILE A 53 3.72 -1.10 -9.48
CA ILE A 53 2.28 -1.33 -9.65
C ILE A 53 2.02 -2.64 -10.39
N TRP A 54 1.01 -3.38 -9.94
CA TRP A 54 0.48 -4.57 -10.62
C TRP A 54 -1.03 -4.46 -10.83
N ASN A 55 -1.48 -4.71 -12.06
CA ASN A 55 -2.89 -4.67 -12.44
C ASN A 55 -3.67 -5.87 -11.91
N ASP A 56 -3.05 -7.06 -11.86
CA ASP A 56 -3.68 -8.28 -11.37
C ASP A 56 -3.30 -8.52 -9.90
N THR A 57 -4.16 -8.04 -9.00
CA THR A 57 -3.98 -8.20 -7.55
C THR A 57 -4.06 -9.65 -7.10
N VAL A 58 -4.82 -10.49 -7.81
CA VAL A 58 -4.96 -11.91 -7.47
C VAL A 58 -3.71 -12.69 -7.89
N ALA A 59 -3.13 -12.37 -9.04
CA ALA A 59 -1.86 -12.95 -9.48
C ALA A 59 -0.74 -12.59 -8.50
N VAL A 60 -0.60 -11.31 -8.14
CA VAL A 60 0.38 -10.85 -7.13
C VAL A 60 0.19 -11.53 -5.78
N TYR A 61 -1.06 -11.67 -5.31
CA TYR A 61 -1.34 -12.33 -4.04
C TYR A 61 -0.84 -13.79 -4.04
N ARG A 62 -0.93 -14.48 -5.18
CA ARG A 62 -0.48 -15.86 -5.35
C ARG A 62 1.04 -15.96 -5.54
N ASP A 63 1.62 -15.02 -6.27
CA ASP A 63 3.05 -14.95 -6.55
C ASP A 63 3.52 -13.48 -6.55
N PRO A 64 4.13 -13.00 -5.45
CA PRO A 64 4.59 -11.62 -5.35
C PRO A 64 5.88 -11.35 -6.12
N THR A 65 6.44 -12.34 -6.82
CA THR A 65 7.67 -12.21 -7.61
C THR A 65 7.42 -11.92 -9.09
N ILE A 66 6.14 -11.91 -9.52
CA ILE A 66 5.78 -11.57 -10.90
C ILE A 66 6.21 -10.14 -11.26
N ALA A 67 6.53 -9.94 -12.54
CA ALA A 67 6.94 -8.63 -13.04
C ALA A 67 5.84 -7.57 -12.83
N SER A 68 6.26 -6.36 -12.45
CA SER A 68 5.37 -5.20 -12.34
C SER A 68 4.90 -4.71 -13.70
N ASP A 69 3.68 -4.17 -13.75
CA ASP A 69 3.08 -3.59 -14.95
C ASP A 69 3.47 -2.12 -15.16
N ALA A 70 3.70 -1.38 -14.06
CA ALA A 70 4.00 0.05 -14.08
C ALA A 70 4.64 0.51 -12.77
N SER A 71 4.79 1.82 -12.60
CA SER A 71 5.24 2.48 -11.38
C SER A 71 4.34 3.67 -11.04
N TYR A 72 4.21 3.96 -9.74
CA TYR A 72 3.58 5.16 -9.22
C TYR A 72 4.27 6.43 -9.79
N PRO A 73 3.57 7.58 -9.89
CA PRO A 73 2.17 7.82 -9.53
C PRO A 73 1.16 7.54 -10.66
N ARG A 74 1.62 7.17 -11.85
CA ARG A 74 0.76 7.10 -13.03
C ARG A 74 -0.12 5.84 -13.02
N CYS A 75 -1.42 6.02 -13.21
CA CYS A 75 -2.32 4.89 -13.43
C CYS A 75 -2.01 4.19 -14.76
N PRO A 76 -1.72 2.88 -14.78
CA PRO A 76 -1.46 2.15 -16.03
C PRO A 76 -2.70 2.08 -16.94
N GLN A 77 -3.91 2.25 -16.39
CA GLN A 77 -5.17 2.17 -17.13
C GLN A 77 -5.59 3.51 -17.74
N CYS A 78 -5.56 4.61 -16.98
CA CYS A 78 -6.05 5.92 -17.45
C CYS A 78 -4.99 7.03 -17.52
N GLN A 79 -3.74 6.72 -17.14
CA GLN A 79 -2.60 7.65 -17.17
C GLN A 79 -2.73 8.90 -16.28
N ALA A 80 -3.68 8.95 -15.35
CA ALA A 80 -3.74 10.01 -14.35
C ALA A 80 -2.49 9.98 -13.43
N GLU A 81 -1.89 11.14 -13.18
CA GLU A 81 -0.55 11.24 -12.55
C GLU A 81 -0.52 11.80 -11.12
N ASN A 82 -1.56 12.50 -10.65
CA ASN A 82 -1.44 13.28 -9.40
C ASN A 82 -2.62 13.01 -8.46
N GLY A 83 -2.42 12.17 -7.44
CA GLY A 83 -3.31 12.06 -6.26
C GLY A 83 -4.52 11.13 -6.38
N ALA A 84 -4.74 10.49 -7.52
CA ALA A 84 -5.94 9.69 -7.77
C ALA A 84 -5.87 8.26 -7.19
N TRP A 85 -5.21 8.02 -6.06
CA TRP A 85 -5.09 6.67 -5.50
C TRP A 85 -5.68 6.61 -4.10
N GLN A 86 -6.73 5.81 -3.96
CA GLN A 86 -7.35 5.51 -2.68
C GLN A 86 -7.00 4.09 -2.25
N ARG A 87 -6.37 3.94 -1.08
CA ARG A 87 -6.09 2.62 -0.51
C ARG A 87 -7.39 1.94 -0.11
N VAL A 88 -7.59 0.70 -0.55
CA VAL A 88 -8.75 -0.10 -0.19
C VAL A 88 -8.55 -0.63 1.23
N ARG A 89 -9.58 -0.54 2.08
CA ARG A 89 -9.56 -1.04 3.46
C ARG A 89 -10.16 -2.43 3.54
#